data_AF-A0A1I2L3E0-F1
#
_entry.id   AF-A0A1I2L3E0-F1
#
_cell.length_a   1.000
_cell.length_b   1.000
_cell.length_c   1.000
_cell.angle_alpha   90.00
_cell.angle_beta   90.00
_cell.angle_gamma   90.00
#
_symmetry.space_group_name_H-M   'P 1'
#
loop_
_entity.id
_entity.type
_entity.pdbx_description
1 polymer ?
#
loop_
_entity_poly.entity_id
_entity_poly.type
_entity_poly.pdbx_seq_one_letter_code
_entity_poly.pdbx_strand_id
1 'polypeptide(L)'
;MKRHEALIPLSHHHHHALVMALEMKKAGTEKSEKNYKQLIREMIVFWKEDGQAHFRDEEDILLPVYLEYAEQPNESLVKQILYQHAQIRSLIRHLRESPNTSYDKVNELGKLLDEHVRTEERELFPLIEEAVPDKYLYEAKGGFHRDSSSGN
;
A
#
# COMPACT_ATOMS: atom_id res chain seq x y z
N MET A 1 15.95 2.90 11.59
CA MET A 1 15.55 1.73 12.40
C MET A 1 15.42 0.55 11.45
N LYS A 2 15.87 -0.66 11.82
CA LYS A 2 15.61 -1.85 11.01
C LYS A 2 14.16 -2.26 11.26
N ARG A 3 13.37 -2.44 10.20
CA ARG A 3 11.98 -2.92 10.29
C ARG A 3 11.92 -4.25 11.02
N HIS A 4 10.95 -4.40 11.92
CA HIS A 4 10.67 -5.62 12.67
C HIS A 4 10.35 -6.77 11.71
N GLU A 5 10.87 -7.97 12.00
CA GLU A 5 10.82 -9.11 11.07
C GLU A 5 9.40 -9.59 10.74
N ALA A 6 8.44 -9.28 11.59
CA ALA A 6 7.03 -9.55 11.35
C ALA A 6 6.40 -8.67 10.28
N LEU A 7 6.88 -7.43 10.12
CA LEU A 7 6.32 -6.45 9.20
C LEU A 7 7.07 -6.41 7.85
N ILE A 8 8.23 -7.07 7.75
CA ILE A 8 9.00 -7.20 6.51
C ILE A 8 8.15 -7.69 5.32
N PRO A 9 7.24 -8.68 5.45
CA PRO A 9 6.39 -9.09 4.33
C PRO A 9 5.56 -7.93 3.73
N LEU A 10 4.93 -7.11 4.58
CA LEU A 10 4.17 -5.94 4.11
C LEU A 10 5.10 -4.91 3.45
N SER A 11 6.28 -4.67 4.02
CA SER A 11 7.29 -3.80 3.42
C SER A 11 7.85 -4.31 2.09
N HIS A 12 7.85 -5.62 1.84
CA HIS A 12 8.23 -6.16 0.54
C HIS A 12 7.16 -5.81 -0.51
N HIS A 13 5.87 -5.89 -0.16
CA HIS A 13 4.77 -5.49 -1.03
C HIS A 13 4.89 -4.00 -1.43
N HIS A 14 5.34 -3.16 -0.49
CA HIS A 14 5.58 -1.73 -0.72
C HIS A 14 6.63 -1.43 -1.80
N HIS A 15 7.63 -2.30 -2.00
CA HIS A 15 8.65 -2.04 -3.02
C HIS A 15 8.03 -1.95 -4.42
N HIS A 16 7.19 -2.92 -4.77
CA HIS A 16 6.50 -2.93 -6.07
C HIS A 16 5.52 -1.76 -6.18
N ALA A 17 4.76 -1.47 -5.11
CA ALA A 17 3.86 -0.31 -5.08
C ALA A 17 4.60 1.01 -5.34
N LEU A 18 5.80 1.22 -4.75
CA LEU A 18 6.61 2.41 -4.96
C LEU A 18 7.19 2.51 -6.38
N VAL A 19 7.56 1.38 -7.00
CA VAL A 19 7.99 1.34 -8.40
C VAL A 19 6.83 1.79 -9.31
N MET A 20 5.64 1.20 -9.13
CA MET A 20 4.44 1.60 -9.87
C MET A 20 4.09 3.07 -9.65
N ALA A 21 4.13 3.54 -8.40
CA ALA A 21 3.88 4.92 -8.04
C ALA A 21 4.85 5.89 -8.73
N LEU A 22 6.14 5.54 -8.82
CA LEU A 22 7.15 6.34 -9.51
C LEU A 22 6.89 6.43 -11.01
N GLU A 23 6.57 5.32 -11.67
CA GLU A 23 6.25 5.31 -13.10
C GLU A 23 4.98 6.10 -13.39
N MET A 24 3.93 5.91 -12.57
CA MET A 24 2.68 6.65 -12.68
C MET A 24 2.86 8.14 -12.44
N LYS A 25 3.72 8.58 -11.51
CA LYS A 25 4.05 10.01 -11.31
C LYS A 25 4.77 10.64 -12.50
N LYS A 26 5.55 9.87 -13.26
CA LYS A 26 6.27 10.35 -14.45
C LYS A 26 5.41 10.36 -15.71
N ALA A 27 4.25 9.71 -15.70
CA ALA A 27 3.40 9.54 -16.87
C ALA A 27 3.09 10.89 -17.54
N GLY A 28 3.29 10.97 -18.86
CA GLY A 28 3.04 12.19 -19.65
C GLY A 28 4.18 13.22 -19.67
N THR A 29 5.30 12.95 -19.01
CA THR A 29 6.53 13.77 -19.05
C THR A 29 7.57 13.18 -20.01
N GLU A 30 8.64 13.92 -20.32
CA GLU A 30 9.78 13.43 -21.11
C GLU A 30 10.52 12.23 -20.48
N LYS A 31 10.29 11.99 -19.18
CA LYS A 31 10.85 10.86 -18.42
C LYS A 31 9.95 9.63 -18.42
N SER A 32 8.82 9.69 -19.13
CA SER A 32 7.85 8.60 -19.23
C SER A 32 8.25 7.63 -20.34
N GLU A 33 8.52 6.38 -19.97
CA GLU A 33 8.80 5.31 -20.95
C GLU A 33 7.52 4.59 -21.39
N LYS A 34 6.44 4.72 -20.62
CA LYS A 34 5.16 4.01 -20.80
C LYS A 34 4.03 5.00 -20.97
N ASN A 35 3.13 4.74 -21.92
CA ASN A 35 1.89 5.52 -22.03
C ASN A 35 0.91 5.14 -20.89
N TYR A 36 -0.10 6.00 -20.65
CA TYR A 36 -1.05 5.80 -19.57
C TYR A 36 -1.80 4.45 -19.63
N LYS A 37 -2.10 3.92 -20.82
CA LYS A 37 -2.83 2.65 -20.96
C LYS A 37 -2.00 1.46 -20.48
N GLN A 38 -0.69 1.49 -20.75
CA GLN A 38 0.22 0.46 -20.26
C GLN A 38 0.33 0.49 -18.74
N LEU A 39 0.53 1.68 -18.16
CA LEU A 39 0.61 1.86 -16.71
C LEU A 39 -0.66 1.41 -15.99
N ILE A 40 -1.83 1.69 -16.56
CA ILE A 40 -3.12 1.24 -16.00
C ILE A 40 -3.23 -0.28 -16.06
N ARG A 41 -2.82 -0.92 -17.17
CA ARG A 41 -2.85 -2.38 -17.28
C ARG A 41 -1.96 -3.02 -16.21
N GLU A 42 -0.73 -2.57 -16.09
CA GLU A 42 0.23 -3.06 -15.09
C GLU A 42 -0.29 -2.83 -13.67
N MET A 43 -0.85 -1.65 -13.39
CA MET A 43 -1.46 -1.35 -12.09
C MET A 43 -2.65 -2.27 -11.77
N ILE A 44 -3.52 -2.56 -12.74
CA ILE A 44 -4.67 -3.46 -12.54
C ILE A 44 -4.20 -4.90 -12.27
N VAL A 45 -3.12 -5.34 -12.92
CA VAL A 45 -2.51 -6.67 -12.68
C VAL A 45 -1.97 -6.73 -11.26
N PHE A 46 -1.08 -5.81 -10.88
CA PHE A 46 -0.56 -5.72 -9.50
C PHE A 46 -1.68 -5.64 -8.47
N TRP A 47 -2.71 -4.82 -8.71
CA TRP A 47 -3.82 -4.64 -7.79
C TRP A 47 -4.62 -5.93 -7.59
N LYS A 48 -4.75 -6.75 -8.63
CA LYS A 48 -5.44 -8.04 -8.57
C LYS A 48 -4.61 -9.10 -7.85
N GLU A 49 -3.30 -9.09 -8.07
CA GLU A 49 -2.39 -10.11 -7.55
C GLU A 49 -1.99 -9.85 -6.09
N ASP A 50 -1.64 -8.61 -5.75
CA ASP A 50 -1.05 -8.28 -4.46
C ASP A 50 -1.77 -7.15 -3.73
N GLY A 51 -2.05 -6.02 -4.41
CA GLY A 51 -2.50 -4.78 -3.75
C GLY A 51 -3.78 -4.93 -2.91
N GLN A 52 -4.76 -5.72 -3.38
CA GLN A 52 -5.99 -5.99 -2.62
C GLN A 52 -5.77 -6.88 -1.39
N ALA A 53 -4.83 -7.83 -1.47
CA ALA A 53 -4.52 -8.70 -0.34
C ALA A 53 -3.77 -7.89 0.73
N HIS A 54 -2.80 -7.08 0.32
CA HIS A 54 -2.03 -6.22 1.20
C HIS A 54 -2.91 -5.28 2.05
N PHE A 55 -3.85 -4.54 1.45
CA PHE A 55 -4.75 -3.70 2.25
C PHE A 55 -5.65 -4.51 3.20
N ARG A 56 -6.00 -5.75 2.85
CA ARG A 56 -6.77 -6.61 3.75
C ARG A 56 -5.92 -7.10 4.92
N ASP A 57 -4.65 -7.43 4.67
CA ASP A 57 -3.72 -7.78 5.74
C ASP A 57 -3.60 -6.63 6.75
N GLU A 58 -3.60 -5.38 6.27
CA GLU A 58 -3.56 -4.22 7.15
C GLU A 58 -4.88 -3.97 7.87
N GLU A 59 -6.00 -3.97 7.14
CA GLU A 59 -7.33 -3.64 7.68
C GLU A 59 -7.88 -4.71 8.61
N ASP A 60 -7.69 -5.99 8.28
CA ASP A 60 -8.31 -7.11 8.98
C ASP A 60 -7.40 -7.70 10.06
N ILE A 61 -6.08 -7.42 10.03
CA ILE A 61 -5.10 -8.02 10.93
C ILE A 61 -4.25 -6.96 11.63
N LEU A 62 -3.49 -6.17 10.88
CA LEU A 62 -2.47 -5.30 11.48
C LEU A 62 -3.07 -4.15 12.31
N LEU A 63 -4.02 -3.41 11.75
CA LEU A 63 -4.68 -2.29 12.42
C LEU A 63 -5.48 -2.75 13.65
N PRO A 64 -6.25 -3.86 13.61
CA PRO A 64 -6.87 -4.43 14.80
C PRO A 64 -5.87 -4.75 15.92
N VAL A 65 -4.76 -5.41 15.60
CA VAL A 65 -3.72 -5.74 16.59
C VAL A 65 -3.11 -4.46 17.18
N TYR A 66 -2.86 -3.43 16.35
CA TYR A 66 -2.40 -2.14 16.85
C TYR A 66 -3.39 -1.51 17.85
N LEU A 67 -4.68 -1.48 17.52
CA LEU A 67 -5.71 -0.91 18.37
C LEU A 67 -5.98 -1.71 19.65
N GLU A 68 -5.67 -3.02 19.65
CA GLU A 68 -5.77 -3.87 20.84
C GLU A 68 -4.68 -3.57 21.87
N TYR A 69 -3.43 -3.35 21.43
CA TYR A 69 -2.28 -3.24 22.32
C TYR A 69 -1.80 -1.82 22.59
N ALA A 70 -2.12 -0.85 21.72
CA ALA A 70 -1.72 0.53 21.95
C ALA A 70 -2.54 1.17 23.09
N GLU A 71 -1.85 1.60 24.15
CA GLU A 71 -2.50 2.32 25.27
C GLU A 71 -3.15 3.64 24.82
N GLN A 72 -2.52 4.33 23.85
CA GLN A 72 -3.00 5.57 23.24
C GLN A 72 -2.79 5.51 21.72
N PRO A 73 -3.70 4.86 20.96
CA PRO A 73 -3.53 4.74 19.52
C PRO A 73 -3.67 6.10 18.83
N ASN A 74 -2.87 6.31 17.77
CA ASN A 74 -3.02 7.46 16.90
C ASN A 74 -4.21 7.25 15.95
N GLU A 75 -5.42 7.49 16.46
CA GLU A 75 -6.65 7.30 15.68
C GLU A 75 -6.72 8.13 14.40
N SER A 76 -6.12 9.34 14.41
CA SER A 76 -6.06 10.19 13.21
C SER A 76 -5.27 9.52 12.09
N LEU A 77 -4.14 8.90 12.42
CA LEU A 77 -3.32 8.18 11.46
C LEU A 77 -4.05 6.95 10.92
N VAL A 78 -4.70 6.17 11.79
CA VAL A 78 -5.51 5.01 11.36
C VAL A 78 -6.63 5.45 10.40
N LYS A 79 -7.34 6.54 10.72
CA LYS A 79 -8.37 7.12 9.85
C LYS A 79 -7.79 7.58 8.52
N GLN A 80 -6.59 8.18 8.52
CA GLN A 80 -5.90 8.60 7.31
C GLN A 80 -5.56 7.41 6.40
N ILE A 81 -4.99 6.33 6.96
CA ILE A 81 -4.65 5.11 6.21
C ILE A 81 -5.89 4.51 5.56
N LEU A 82 -6.97 4.29 6.33
CA LEU A 82 -8.22 3.75 5.81
C LEU A 82 -8.86 4.65 4.74
N TYR A 83 -8.75 5.98 4.91
CA TYR A 83 -9.22 6.94 3.93
C TYR A 83 -8.42 6.85 2.62
N GLN A 84 -7.09 6.80 2.71
CA GLN A 84 -6.21 6.61 1.56
C GLN A 84 -6.50 5.29 0.84
N HIS A 85 -6.73 4.18 1.57
CA HIS A 85 -7.12 2.90 0.98
C HIS A 85 -8.41 3.03 0.16
N ALA A 86 -9.43 3.69 0.71
CA ALA A 86 -10.70 3.91 0.02
C ALA A 86 -10.52 4.76 -1.26
N GLN A 87 -9.69 5.81 -1.19
CA GLN A 87 -9.36 6.65 -2.35
C GLN A 87 -8.63 5.86 -3.44
N ILE A 88 -7.60 5.09 -3.09
CA ILE A 88 -6.83 4.24 -4.00
C ILE A 88 -7.74 3.22 -4.69
N ARG A 89 -8.58 2.51 -3.92
CA ARG A 89 -9.59 1.58 -4.46
C ARG A 89 -10.52 2.25 -5.47
N SER A 90 -10.98 3.46 -5.15
CA SER A 90 -11.87 4.22 -6.03
C SER A 90 -11.19 4.63 -7.34
N LEU A 91 -9.95 5.13 -7.27
CA LEU A 91 -9.16 5.52 -8.45
C LEU A 91 -8.86 4.33 -9.35
N ILE A 92 -8.46 3.19 -8.78
CA ILE A 92 -8.19 1.98 -9.56
C ILE A 92 -9.47 1.49 -10.26
N ARG A 93 -10.61 1.48 -9.56
CA ARG A 93 -11.91 1.15 -10.17
C ARG A 93 -12.24 2.09 -11.32
N HIS A 94 -12.09 3.40 -11.12
CA HIS A 94 -12.32 4.40 -12.17
C HIS A 94 -11.43 4.17 -13.39
N LEU A 95 -10.12 3.93 -13.19
CA LEU A 95 -9.16 3.68 -14.26
C LEU A 95 -9.46 2.41 -15.04
N ARG A 96 -10.01 1.39 -14.38
CA ARG A 96 -10.45 0.14 -15.03
C ARG A 96 -11.69 0.33 -15.89
N GLU A 97 -12.63 1.16 -15.45
CA GLU A 97 -13.96 1.30 -16.06
C GLU A 97 -14.04 2.42 -17.12
N SER A 98 -13.05 3.31 -17.17
CA SER A 98 -13.06 4.50 -18.04
C SER A 98 -12.06 4.40 -19.20
N PRO A 99 -12.49 4.12 -20.44
CA PRO A 99 -11.60 4.03 -21.60
C PRO A 99 -10.97 5.38 -22.02
N ASN A 100 -11.53 6.50 -21.57
CA ASN A 100 -11.08 7.87 -21.86
C ASN A 100 -10.41 8.55 -20.65
N THR A 101 -9.53 7.83 -19.96
CA THR A 101 -8.77 8.42 -18.85
C THR A 101 -7.69 9.39 -19.32
N SER A 102 -7.15 10.20 -18.42
CA SER A 102 -6.06 11.14 -18.67
C SER A 102 -4.78 10.76 -17.93
N TYR A 103 -3.66 11.36 -18.35
CA TYR A 103 -2.41 11.30 -17.59
C TYR A 103 -2.59 11.84 -16.16
N ASP A 104 -3.42 12.87 -15.96
CA ASP A 104 -3.66 13.44 -14.63
C ASP A 104 -4.19 12.41 -13.63
N LYS A 105 -5.13 11.55 -14.05
CA LYS A 105 -5.69 10.51 -13.17
C LYS A 105 -4.68 9.41 -12.84
N VAL A 106 -3.80 9.08 -13.77
CA VAL A 106 -2.67 8.17 -13.51
C VAL A 106 -1.67 8.80 -12.56
N ASN A 107 -1.32 10.07 -12.75
CA ASN A 107 -0.42 10.80 -11.85
C ASN A 107 -1.02 10.94 -10.45
N GLU A 108 -2.33 11.20 -10.33
CA GLU A 108 -3.06 11.29 -9.06
C GLU A 108 -2.92 10.00 -8.26
N LEU A 109 -3.19 8.85 -8.88
CA LEU A 109 -3.00 7.55 -8.24
C LEU A 109 -1.53 7.32 -7.84
N GLY A 110 -0.58 7.64 -8.71
CA GLY A 110 0.85 7.49 -8.39
C GLY A 110 1.34 8.36 -7.24
N LYS A 111 0.79 9.57 -7.08
CA LYS A 111 1.10 10.44 -5.93
C LYS A 111 0.50 9.87 -4.65
N LEU A 112 -0.77 9.49 -4.70
CA LEU A 112 -1.48 8.95 -3.55
C LEU A 112 -0.84 7.65 -3.04
N LEU A 113 -0.45 6.76 -3.94
CA LEU A 113 0.20 5.49 -3.59
C LEU A 113 1.60 5.71 -2.96
N ASP A 114 2.39 6.65 -3.49
CA ASP A 114 3.70 6.99 -2.89
C ASP A 114 3.56 7.64 -1.52
N GLU A 115 2.58 8.53 -1.34
CA GLU A 115 2.29 9.17 -0.05
C GLU A 115 1.84 8.12 0.97
N HIS A 116 0.87 7.29 0.60
CA HIS A 116 0.32 6.25 1.44
C HIS A 116 1.39 5.28 1.96
N VAL A 117 2.18 4.67 1.05
CA VAL A 117 3.25 3.75 1.44
C VAL A 117 4.29 4.44 2.34
N ARG A 118 4.61 5.72 2.09
CA ARG A 118 5.55 6.45 2.95
C ARG A 118 4.99 6.71 4.34
N THR A 119 3.70 7.02 4.45
CA THR A 119 3.01 7.20 5.73
C THR A 119 3.05 5.90 6.54
N GLU A 120 2.80 4.76 5.91
CA GLU A 120 2.87 3.47 6.60
C GLU A 120 4.29 3.15 7.07
N GLU A 121 5.25 3.27 6.16
CA GLU A 121 6.65 2.95 6.43
C GLU A 121 7.29 3.84 7.49
N ARG A 122 6.90 5.11 7.56
CA ARG A 122 7.59 6.11 8.39
C ARG A 122 6.84 6.49 9.64
N GLU A 123 5.53 6.26 9.68
CA GLU A 123 4.67 6.73 10.77
C GLU A 123 3.90 5.57 11.38
N LEU A 124 3.13 4.80 10.59
CA LEU A 124 2.30 3.73 11.13
C LEU A 124 3.14 2.60 11.70
N PHE A 125 4.01 1.99 10.91
CA PHE A 125 4.76 0.81 11.34
C PHE A 125 5.65 1.07 12.56
N PRO A 126 6.37 2.20 12.68
CA PRO A 126 7.09 2.52 13.91
C PRO A 126 6.21 2.58 15.16
N LEU A 127 5.00 3.14 15.06
CA LEU A 127 4.07 3.18 16.19
C LEU A 127 3.57 1.78 16.57
N ILE A 128 3.34 0.92 15.57
CA ILE A 128 2.94 -0.47 15.81
C ILE A 128 4.10 -1.26 16.46
N GLU A 129 5.33 -1.08 15.99
CA GLU A 129 6.53 -1.71 16.56
C GLU A 129 6.77 -1.30 18.01
N GLU A 130 6.42 -0.07 18.38
CA GLU A 130 6.53 0.43 19.75
C GLU A 130 5.40 -0.10 20.66
N ALA A 131 4.17 -0.15 20.14
CA ALA A 131 2.98 -0.47 20.93
C ALA A 131 2.71 -1.97 21.08
N VAL A 132 2.97 -2.77 20.03
CA VAL A 132 2.55 -4.17 19.96
C VAL A 132 3.69 -5.09 20.42
N PRO A 133 3.50 -5.93 21.45
CA PRO A 133 4.52 -6.87 21.86
C PRO A 133 4.88 -7.87 20.74
N ASP A 134 6.17 -8.18 20.59
CA ASP A 134 6.72 -9.05 19.53
C ASP A 134 5.92 -10.32 19.26
N LYS A 135 5.47 -11.00 20.33
CA LYS A 135 4.67 -12.23 20.23
C LYS A 135 3.45 -12.02 19.34
N TYR A 136 2.71 -10.94 19.55
CA TYR A 136 1.47 -10.66 18.80
C TYR A 136 1.75 -10.16 17.39
N LEU A 137 2.89 -9.48 17.17
CA LEU A 137 3.36 -9.18 15.82
C LEU A 137 3.72 -10.45 15.03
N TYR A 138 4.37 -11.44 15.65
CA TYR A 138 4.66 -12.71 15.00
C TYR A 138 3.40 -13.55 14.75
N GLU A 139 2.42 -13.52 15.66
CA GLU A 139 1.11 -14.14 15.43
C GLU A 139 0.39 -13.48 14.23
N ALA A 140 0.36 -12.14 14.18
CA ALA A 140 -0.20 -11.38 13.06
C ALA A 140 0.46 -11.72 11.72
N LYS A 141 1.80 -11.85 11.70
CA LYS A 141 2.58 -12.25 10.52
C LYS A 141 2.06 -13.55 9.88
N GLY A 142 1.59 -14.49 10.70
CA GLY A 142 1.07 -15.77 10.21
C GLY A 142 -0.20 -15.65 9.36
N GLY A 143 -0.93 -14.54 9.48
CA GLY A 143 -2.13 -14.25 8.70
C GLY A 143 -1.89 -13.44 7.42
N PHE A 144 -0.71 -12.84 7.24
CA PHE A 144 -0.43 -12.02 6.06
C PHE A 144 -0.31 -12.87 4.80
N HIS A 145 -0.77 -12.30 3.68
CA HIS A 145 -0.55 -12.86 2.36
C HIS A 145 0.95 -12.85 2.00
N ARG A 146 1.38 -13.85 1.22
CA ARG A 146 2.73 -13.88 0.62
C ARG A 146 2.66 -13.23 -0.75
N ASP A 147 3.45 -12.19 -1.03
CA ASP A 147 3.44 -11.60 -2.37
C ASP A 147 3.67 -12.62 -3.49
N SER A 148 3.09 -12.32 -4.64
CA SER A 148 3.28 -13.04 -5.90
C SER A 148 4.75 -13.08 -6.36
N SER A 149 5.57 -12.15 -5.86
CA SER A 149 6.97 -11.94 -6.27
C SER A 149 7.97 -12.80 -5.50
N SER A 150 7.61 -13.33 -4.33
CA SER A 150 8.46 -14.21 -3.51
C SER A 150 8.40 -15.69 -3.91
N GLY A 151 7.80 -15.99 -5.08
CA GLY A 151 7.60 -17.32 -5.64
C GLY A 151 8.46 -17.70 -6.85
N ASN A 152 9.54 -16.97 -7.18
CA ASN A 152 10.49 -17.34 -8.24
C ASN A 152 11.92 -17.51 -7.71
#